data_AF-A0A1Q6DKU9-F1
#
_entry.id   AF-A0A1Q6DKU9-F1
#
_cell.length_a   1.000
_cell.length_b   1.000
_cell.length_c   1.000
_cell.angle_alpha   90.00
_cell.angle_beta   90.00
_cell.angle_gamma   90.00
#
_symmetry.space_group_name_H-M   'P 1'
#
loop_
_entity.id
_entity.type
_entity.pdbx_description
1 polymer ?
#
loop_
_entity_poly.entity_id
_entity_poly.type
_entity_poly.pdbx_seq_one_letter_code
_entity_poly.pdbx_strand_id
1 'polypeptide(L)'
;MCFFVLTQGSTLLDEAIKYYEHQLPGLGIRFFQEINASIERISFTPKAWVKIGERTHRCLIKNFPYALLYIVDKHEEIIITAVAHLHRNPKHFKDRIL
;
A
#
# COMPACT_ATOMS: atom_id res chain seq x y z
N MET A 1 -0.62 19.62 1.02
CA MET A 1 -1.29 18.79 -0.01
C MET A 1 -0.42 17.55 -0.19
N CYS A 2 -0.79 16.38 0.35
CA CYS A 2 0.00 15.16 0.19
C CYS A 2 -0.22 14.61 -1.23
N PHE A 3 0.83 14.57 -2.05
CA PHE A 3 0.78 13.97 -3.37
C PHE A 3 1.07 12.46 -3.27
N PHE A 4 0.05 11.62 -3.50
CA PHE A 4 0.23 10.17 -3.59
C PHE A 4 0.52 9.79 -5.04
N VAL A 5 1.79 9.54 -5.37
CA VAL A 5 2.15 9.07 -6.72
C VAL A 5 2.20 7.54 -6.73
N LEU A 6 1.10 6.89 -7.14
CA LEU A 6 1.06 5.46 -7.45
C LEU A 6 1.71 5.22 -8.82
N THR A 7 3.04 5.24 -8.91
CA THR A 7 3.75 5.23 -10.20
C THR A 7 3.54 3.96 -11.04
N GLN A 8 3.12 2.82 -10.46
CA GLN A 8 2.90 1.56 -11.22
C GLN A 8 1.81 0.63 -10.62
N GLY A 9 0.82 1.17 -9.91
CA GLY A 9 -0.10 0.37 -9.08
C GLY A 9 -1.52 0.18 -9.60
N SER A 10 -1.97 0.94 -10.61
CA SER A 10 -3.40 1.02 -10.95
C SER A 10 -3.97 -0.32 -11.41
N THR A 11 -3.35 -0.99 -12.39
CA THR A 11 -3.89 -2.24 -12.95
C THR A 11 -3.89 -3.40 -11.95
N LEU A 12 -2.82 -3.57 -11.17
CA LEU A 12 -2.71 -4.63 -10.16
C LEU A 12 -3.67 -4.43 -8.98
N LEU A 13 -3.90 -3.18 -8.58
CA LEU A 13 -4.87 -2.84 -7.56
C LEU A 13 -6.30 -3.10 -8.04
N ASP A 14 -6.63 -2.68 -9.26
CA ASP A 14 -7.94 -2.93 -9.87
C ASP A 14 -8.23 -4.42 -10.01
N GLU A 15 -7.23 -5.22 -10.41
CA GLU A 15 -7.31 -6.68 -10.45
C GLU A 15 -7.56 -7.28 -9.07
N ALA A 16 -6.89 -6.78 -8.02
CA ALA A 16 -7.10 -7.25 -6.66
C ALA A 16 -8.51 -6.91 -6.14
N ILE A 17 -9.01 -5.70 -6.43
CA ILE A 17 -10.37 -5.27 -6.10
C ILE A 17 -11.39 -6.19 -6.79
N LYS A 18 -11.23 -6.40 -8.11
CA LYS A 18 -12.09 -7.31 -8.89
C LYS A 18 -12.01 -8.74 -8.39
N TYR A 19 -10.82 -9.23 -8.03
CA TYR A 19 -10.65 -10.57 -7.48
C TYR A 19 -11.45 -10.73 -6.19
N TYR A 20 -11.29 -9.82 -5.23
CA TYR A 20 -12.03 -9.89 -3.96
C TYR A 20 -13.53 -9.75 -4.15
N GLU A 21 -13.99 -8.87 -5.05
CA GLU A 21 -15.41 -8.72 -5.36
C GLU A 21 -16.01 -10.01 -5.94
N HIS A 22 -15.27 -10.74 -6.78
CA HIS A 22 -15.70 -12.05 -7.27
C HIS A 22 -15.67 -13.14 -6.19
N GLN A 23 -14.78 -13.07 -5.20
CA GLN A 23 -14.75 -14.04 -4.10
C GLN A 23 -15.98 -13.90 -3.19
N LEU A 24 -16.36 -12.66 -2.87
CA LEU A 24 -17.54 -12.36 -2.06
C LEU A 24 -18.04 -10.95 -2.41
N PRO A 25 -19.32 -10.78 -2.78
CA PRO A 25 -19.88 -9.47 -3.05
C PRO A 25 -19.64 -8.48 -1.89
N GLY A 26 -19.15 -7.29 -2.22
CA GLY A 26 -18.77 -6.24 -1.29
C GLY A 26 -17.37 -6.36 -0.68
N LEU A 27 -16.64 -7.46 -0.89
CA LEU A 27 -15.28 -7.62 -0.35
C LEU A 27 -14.25 -6.78 -1.12
N GLY A 28 -14.43 -6.55 -2.42
CA GLY A 28 -13.58 -5.65 -3.20
C GLY A 28 -13.73 -4.20 -2.73
N ILE A 29 -14.97 -3.79 -2.41
CA ILE A 29 -15.26 -2.47 -1.82
C ILE A 29 -14.56 -2.33 -0.46
N ARG A 30 -14.68 -3.34 0.42
CA ARG A 30 -13.99 -3.35 1.72
C ARG A 30 -12.48 -3.25 1.57
N PHE A 31 -11.89 -3.96 0.61
CA PHE A 31 -10.47 -3.88 0.34
C PHE A 31 -10.02 -2.48 -0.05
N PHE A 32 -10.75 -1.84 -0.97
CA PHE A 32 -10.47 -0.46 -1.38
C PHE A 32 -10.62 0.54 -0.21
N GLN A 33 -11.66 0.38 0.61
CA GLN A 33 -11.86 1.20 1.81
C GLN A 33 -10.70 1.07 2.81
N GLU A 34 -10.22 -0.15 3.07
CA GLU A 34 -9.10 -0.37 3.98
C GLU A 34 -7.77 0.18 3.44
N ILE A 35 -7.58 0.24 2.11
CA ILE A 35 -6.44 0.93 1.50
C ILE A 35 -6.53 2.44 1.77
N ASN A 36 -7.68 3.06 1.51
CA ASN A 36 -7.86 4.50 1.75
C ASN A 36 -7.69 4.85 3.23
N ALA A 37 -8.28 4.07 4.14
CA ALA A 37 -8.10 4.24 5.58
C ALA A 37 -6.62 4.07 6.00
N SER A 38 -5.87 3.22 5.32
CA SER A 38 -4.43 3.07 5.57
C SER A 38 -3.64 4.27 5.08
N ILE A 39 -3.98 4.84 3.92
CA ILE A 39 -3.38 6.07 3.40
C ILE A 39 -3.66 7.25 4.33
N GLU A 40 -4.89 7.37 4.83
CA GLU A 40 -5.28 8.40 5.78
C GLU A 40 -4.46 8.29 7.08
N ARG A 41 -4.37 7.09 7.67
CA ARG A 41 -3.52 6.85 8.84
C ARG A 41 -2.06 7.25 8.56
N ILE A 42 -1.51 6.83 7.43
CA ILE A 42 -0.14 7.17 7.01
C ILE A 42 0.05 8.69 6.97
N SER A 43 -0.94 9.41 6.45
CA SER A 43 -0.91 10.88 6.36
C SER A 43 -0.88 11.56 7.72
N PHE A 44 -1.60 11.01 8.71
CA PHE A 44 -1.61 11.54 10.07
C PHE A 44 -0.30 11.30 10.82
N THR A 45 0.34 10.15 10.63
CA THR A 45 1.51 9.75 11.43
C THR A 45 2.60 9.07 10.61
N PRO A 46 3.21 9.70 9.58
CA PRO A 46 3.99 9.01 8.56
C PRO A 46 5.18 8.17 9.06
N LYS A 47 5.66 8.43 10.27
CA LYS A 47 6.79 7.73 10.90
C LYS A 47 6.37 6.59 11.86
N ALA A 48 5.06 6.33 12.03
CA ALA A 48 4.55 5.33 12.97
C ALA A 48 4.74 3.87 12.51
N TRP A 49 5.00 3.64 11.22
CA TRP A 49 5.17 2.30 10.67
C TRP A 49 6.62 1.84 10.66
N VAL A 50 6.80 0.52 10.79
CA VAL A 50 8.11 -0.12 10.77
C VAL A 50 8.81 0.14 9.45
N LYS A 51 10.09 0.56 9.53
CA LYS A 51 10.97 0.64 8.37
C LYS A 51 11.42 -0.76 7.94
N ILE A 52 11.38 -1.00 6.65
CA ILE A 52 12.00 -2.14 5.99
C ILE A 52 13.03 -1.55 5.01
N GLY A 53 14.32 -1.82 5.19
CA GLY A 53 15.37 -1.09 4.46
C GLY A 53 15.71 0.27 5.08
N GLU A 54 16.34 1.16 4.31
CA GLU A 54 16.84 2.44 4.82
C GLU A 54 15.73 3.50 4.95
N ARG A 55 14.81 3.51 3.98
CA ARG A 55 13.82 4.58 3.81
C ARG A 55 12.38 4.09 3.72
N THR A 56 12.17 2.85 3.29
CA THR A 56 10.81 2.33 3.10
C THR A 56 10.12 2.00 4.43
N HIS A 57 8.91 2.49 4.61
CA HIS A 57 7.99 2.12 5.67
C HIS A 57 6.96 1.11 5.13
N ARG A 58 6.57 0.16 5.99
CA ARG A 58 5.57 -0.87 5.66
C ARG A 58 4.33 -0.76 6.53
N CYS A 59 3.20 -0.42 5.91
CA CYS A 59 1.88 -0.39 6.53
C CYS A 59 1.05 -1.59 6.08
N LEU A 60 0.68 -2.48 7.02
CA LEU A 60 -0.19 -3.62 6.72
C LEU A 60 -1.63 -3.14 6.50
N ILE A 61 -2.28 -3.66 5.46
CA ILE A 61 -3.71 -3.48 5.24
C ILE A 61 -4.45 -4.41 6.18
N LYS A 62 -5.36 -3.88 6.99
CA LYS A 62 -6.12 -4.66 7.96
C LYS A 62 -7.01 -5.66 7.23
N ASN A 63 -7.08 -6.90 7.71
CA ASN A 63 -7.89 -8.00 7.16
C ASN A 63 -7.51 -8.50 5.74
N PHE A 64 -6.48 -7.93 5.11
CA PHE A 64 -6.05 -8.33 3.77
C PHE A 64 -4.56 -8.66 3.76
N PRO A 65 -4.10 -9.68 3.01
CA PRO A 65 -2.71 -10.08 2.91
C PRO A 65 -1.90 -9.12 2.02
N TYR A 66 -2.02 -7.81 2.28
CA TYR A 66 -1.43 -6.72 1.52
C TYR A 66 -0.75 -5.71 2.44
N ALA A 67 0.21 -4.97 1.90
CA ALA A 67 0.86 -3.85 2.57
C ALA A 67 1.06 -2.66 1.63
N LEU A 68 0.92 -1.45 2.15
CA LEU A 68 1.42 -0.23 1.52
C LEU A 68 2.90 -0.08 1.87
N LEU A 69 3.73 -0.01 0.83
CA LEU A 69 5.12 0.41 0.93
C LEU A 69 5.19 1.88 0.56
N TYR A 70 5.85 2.67 1.38
CA TYR A 70 5.99 4.09 1.13
C TYR A 70 7.29 4.65 1.67
N ILE A 71 7.71 5.80 1.18
CA ILE A 71 8.80 6.58 1.73
C ILE A 71 8.29 7.95 2.18
N VAL A 72 8.99 8.56 3.12
CA VAL A 72 8.90 9.99 3.39
C VAL A 72 10.12 10.63 2.73
N ASP A 73 9.88 11.60 1.86
CA ASP A 73 10.94 12.30 1.15
C ASP A 73 11.55 13.45 1.97
N LYS A 74 12.46 14.24 1.37
CA LYS A 74 13.12 15.35 2.08
C LYS A 74 12.19 16.54 2.34
N HIS A 75 11.06 16.62 1.63
CA HIS A 75 10.05 17.66 1.74
C HIS A 75 8.87 17.23 2.62
N GLU A 76 9.02 16.13 3.37
CA GLU A 76 7.98 15.49 4.17
C GLU A 76 6.78 14.98 3.34
N GLU A 77 6.98 14.74 2.04
CA GLU A 77 5.97 14.16 1.17
C GLU A 77 5.95 12.64 1.30
N ILE A 78 4.75 12.07 1.27
CA ILE A 78 4.50 10.64 1.39
C ILE A 78 4.35 10.05 -0.01
N ILE A 79 5.30 9.22 -0.40
CA ILE A 79 5.29 8.57 -1.71
C ILE A 79 5.01 7.09 -1.52
N ILE A 80 3.81 6.65 -1.93
CA ILE A 80 3.46 5.22 -1.95
C ILE A 80 4.19 4.55 -3.11
N THR A 81 5.19 3.71 -2.81
CA THR A 81 6.02 3.03 -3.81
C THR A 81 5.40 1.72 -4.30
N ALA A 82 4.56 1.08 -3.49
CA ALA A 82 3.90 -0.18 -3.84
C ALA A 82 2.65 -0.48 -3.01
N VAL A 83 1.72 -1.24 -3.61
CA VAL A 83 0.72 -2.06 -2.90
C VAL A 83 1.17 -3.52 -3.04
N ALA A 84 1.79 -4.07 -2.00
CA ALA A 84 2.47 -5.36 -2.03
C ALA A 84 1.58 -6.48 -1.50
N HIS A 85 1.34 -7.52 -2.29
CA HIS A 85 0.68 -8.74 -1.83
C HIS A 85 1.68 -9.61 -1.06
N LEU A 86 1.40 -9.92 0.21
CA LEU A 86 2.33 -10.56 1.14
C LEU A 86 2.54 -12.06 0.92
N HIS A 87 1.58 -12.75 0.29
CA HIS A 87 1.70 -14.18 -0.02
C HIS A 87 2.29 -14.44 -1.41
N ARG A 88 2.38 -13.42 -2.28
CA ARG A 88 3.07 -13.55 -3.57
C ARG A 88 4.58 -13.43 -3.37
N ASN A 89 5.34 -14.03 -4.29
CA ASN A 89 6.80 -14.09 -4.19
C ASN A 89 7.39 -12.69 -3.89
N PRO A 90 8.15 -12.52 -2.79
CA PRO A 90 8.68 -11.21 -2.37
C PRO A 90 9.52 -10.51 -3.44
N LYS A 91 10.06 -11.26 -4.41
CA LYS A 91 10.80 -10.71 -5.56
C LYS A 91 10.04 -9.58 -6.29
N HIS A 92 8.70 -9.57 -6.28
CA HIS A 92 7.92 -8.55 -6.98
C HIS A 92 7.97 -7.13 -6.39
N PHE A 93 8.36 -6.98 -5.12
CA PHE A 93 8.43 -5.68 -4.46
C PHE A 93 9.75 -5.42 -3.74
N LYS A 94 10.69 -6.39 -3.73
CA LYS A 94 12.03 -6.20 -3.18
C LYS A 94 12.76 -5.03 -3.85
N ASP A 95 12.63 -4.88 -5.17
CA ASP A 95 13.25 -3.78 -5.93
C ASP A 95 12.61 -2.40 -5.64
N ARG A 96 11.52 -2.38 -4.86
CA ARG A 96 10.81 -1.17 -4.42
C ARG A 96 11.14 -0.77 -2.98
N ILE A 97 11.96 -1.58 -2.30
CA ILE A 97 12.49 -1.28 -0.97
C ILE A 97 13.76 -0.44 -1.18
N LEU A 98 13.72 0.79 -0.68
CA LEU A 98 14.83 1.75 -0.70
C LEU A 98 15.50 1.81 0.67
#